data_AF-A0AAP2DZM1-F1
#
_entry.id   AF-A0AAP2DZM1-F1
#
_cell.length_a   1.000
_cell.length_b   1.000
_cell.length_c   1.000
_cell.angle_alpha   90.00
_cell.angle_beta   90.00
_cell.angle_gamma   90.00
#
_symmetry.space_group_name_H-M   'P 1'
#
loop_
_entity.id
_entity.type
_entity.pdbx_description
1 polymer ?
#
loop_
_entity_poly.entity_id
_entity_poly.type
_entity_poly.pdbx_seq_one_letter_code
_entity_poly.pdbx_strand_id
1 'polypeptide(L)'
;MNRILFRCLPVIVLVAAVACSRPTPSLEGLDAAAWKADRHACQGIRAAGVAALHEQKKSFLGLSEMQIVSVFGAPDRNELYKRNQKFYYYDLQPSTDCPHATADPLALVIRFNAMGLAKEISIE
;
A
#
# COMPACT_ATOMS: atom_id res chain seq x y z
N MET A 1 -6.98 -67.07 0.30
CA MET A 1 -7.55 -66.30 -0.83
C MET A 1 -7.77 -64.85 -0.41
N ASN A 2 -7.05 -63.93 -1.09
CA ASN A 2 -7.20 -62.46 -1.26
C ASN A 2 -7.48 -61.61 -0.01
N ARG A 3 -6.58 -60.75 0.50
CA ARG A 3 -5.80 -59.63 -0.11
C ARG A 3 -6.61 -58.68 -0.99
N ILE A 4 -7.22 -57.66 -0.38
CA ILE A 4 -7.32 -56.23 -0.81
C ILE A 4 -7.64 -55.44 0.48
N LEU A 5 -6.69 -55.15 1.38
CA LEU A 5 -5.70 -54.05 1.33
C LEU A 5 -6.18 -52.78 0.61
N PHE A 6 -6.33 -51.71 1.40
CA PHE A 6 -6.05 -50.31 1.05
C PHE A 6 -6.85 -49.65 -0.09
N ARG A 7 -7.72 -48.70 0.29
CA ARG A 7 -8.14 -47.45 -0.41
C ARG A 7 -9.57 -47.16 0.06
N CYS A 8 -9.83 -46.27 0.99
CA CYS A 8 -9.81 -44.82 0.74
C CYS A 8 -9.60 -44.02 2.05
N LEU A 9 -8.59 -44.39 2.83
CA LEU A 9 -7.89 -43.43 3.67
C LEU A 9 -7.21 -42.42 2.71
N PRO A 10 -7.24 -41.09 2.87
CA PRO A 10 -8.26 -40.14 3.31
C PRO A 10 -8.45 -39.04 2.23
N VAL A 11 -9.54 -39.04 1.45
CA VAL A 11 -9.84 -37.94 0.48
C VAL A 11 -10.64 -36.81 1.17
N ILE A 12 -10.44 -36.65 2.47
CA ILE A 12 -10.83 -35.45 3.25
C ILE A 12 -9.55 -34.74 3.72
N VAL A 13 -8.45 -34.90 2.98
CA VAL A 13 -7.50 -33.80 2.80
C VAL A 13 -8.15 -32.81 1.82
N LEU A 14 -9.33 -32.32 2.22
CA LEU A 14 -9.89 -31.08 1.73
C LEU A 14 -8.87 -30.07 2.20
N VAL A 15 -7.95 -29.78 1.29
CA VAL A 15 -6.97 -28.71 1.34
C VAL A 15 -7.73 -27.47 1.78
N ALA A 16 -7.78 -27.26 3.09
CA ALA A 16 -8.08 -25.99 3.70
C ALA A 16 -6.92 -25.11 3.27
N ALA A 17 -7.06 -24.54 2.06
CA ALA A 17 -6.27 -23.43 1.62
C ALA A 17 -6.61 -22.28 2.57
N VAL A 18 -5.94 -22.27 3.72
CA VAL A 18 -5.76 -21.08 4.54
C VAL A 18 -5.04 -20.09 3.63
N ALA A 19 -5.83 -19.29 2.94
CA ALA A 19 -5.35 -18.08 2.30
C ALA A 19 -4.80 -17.21 3.44
N CYS A 20 -3.49 -17.19 3.61
CA CYS A 20 -2.82 -16.28 4.52
C CYS A 20 -2.96 -14.86 3.97
N SER A 21 -4.11 -14.22 4.19
CA SER A 21 -4.24 -12.77 4.03
C SER A 21 -3.51 -12.12 5.20
N ARG A 22 -2.47 -11.34 4.91
CA ARG A 22 -1.88 -10.48 5.93
C ARG A 22 -2.88 -9.35 6.23
N PRO A 23 -3.13 -9.02 7.50
CA PRO A 23 -3.97 -7.88 7.84
C PRO A 23 -3.34 -6.62 7.25
N THR A 24 -4.20 -5.73 6.73
CA THR A 24 -3.75 -4.43 6.23
C THR A 24 -3.33 -3.57 7.43
N PRO A 25 -2.10 -3.05 7.48
CA PRO A 25 -1.64 -2.19 8.58
C PRO A 25 -2.40 -0.87 8.58
N SER A 26 -2.55 -0.25 9.74
CA SER A 26 -3.03 1.13 9.87
C SER A 26 -1.89 2.14 9.73
N LEU A 27 -2.20 3.43 9.58
CA LEU A 27 -1.24 4.52 9.70
C LEU A 27 -0.95 4.79 11.18
N GLU A 28 0.05 4.11 11.74
CA GLU A 28 0.39 4.25 13.15
C GLU A 28 0.94 5.65 13.44
N GLY A 29 0.46 6.28 14.52
CA GLY A 29 0.89 7.63 14.92
C GLY A 29 0.38 8.76 14.03
N LEU A 30 -0.53 8.47 13.08
CA LEU A 30 -1.16 9.47 12.20
C LEU A 30 -2.68 9.35 12.26
N ASP A 31 -3.36 10.49 12.22
CA ASP A 31 -4.81 10.50 12.01
C ASP A 31 -5.09 10.17 10.53
N ALA A 32 -5.55 8.94 10.29
CA ALA A 32 -5.84 8.46 8.94
C ALA A 32 -6.97 9.24 8.25
N ALA A 33 -7.93 9.79 9.00
CA ALA A 33 -9.01 10.60 8.41
C ALA A 33 -8.46 11.97 7.98
N ALA A 34 -7.68 12.62 8.85
CA ALA A 34 -7.03 13.89 8.56
C ALA A 34 -6.04 13.76 7.39
N TRP A 35 -5.25 12.68 7.37
CA TRP A 35 -4.35 12.35 6.26
C TRP A 35 -5.07 12.28 4.90
N LYS A 36 -6.19 11.56 4.86
CA LYS A 36 -6.99 11.36 3.65
C LYS A 36 -7.66 12.65 3.18
N ALA A 37 -8.03 13.52 4.13
CA ALA A 37 -8.62 14.83 3.84
C ALA A 37 -7.60 15.84 3.30
N ASP A 38 -6.32 15.72 3.66
CA ASP A 38 -5.23 16.62 3.24
C ASP A 38 -4.71 16.28 1.82
N ARG A 39 -5.59 16.35 0.82
CA ARG A 39 -5.23 16.17 -0.60
C ARG A 39 -4.14 17.14 -1.00
N HIS A 40 -3.14 16.65 -1.75
CA HIS A 40 -2.00 17.45 -2.20
C HIS A 40 -1.17 18.09 -1.06
N ALA A 41 -1.37 17.65 0.19
CA ALA A 41 -0.76 18.20 1.40
C ALA A 41 -0.97 19.71 1.64
N CYS A 42 -2.07 20.29 1.13
CA CYS A 42 -2.32 21.73 1.23
C CYS A 42 -2.46 22.25 2.67
N GLN A 43 -2.83 21.39 3.62
CA GLN A 43 -3.00 21.73 5.04
C GLN A 43 -1.76 21.43 5.89
N GLY A 44 -0.73 20.82 5.30
CA GLY A 44 0.52 20.47 6.01
C GLY A 44 0.38 19.32 7.02
N ILE A 45 -0.75 18.63 7.05
CA ILE A 45 -1.00 17.49 7.96
C ILE A 45 -0.06 16.34 7.59
N ARG A 46 0.10 16.08 6.29
CA ARG A 46 1.01 15.02 5.81
C ARG A 46 2.48 15.32 6.10
N ALA A 47 2.87 16.60 6.02
CA ALA A 47 4.24 17.05 6.31
C ALA A 47 4.64 16.76 7.77
N ALA A 48 3.73 16.97 8.72
CA ALA A 48 3.96 16.66 10.12
C ALA A 48 4.16 15.15 10.38
N GLY A 49 3.61 14.30 9.50
CA GLY A 49 3.64 12.84 9.63
C GLY A 49 4.85 12.15 8.99
N VAL A 50 5.75 12.87 8.33
CA VAL A 50 6.85 12.30 7.54
C VAL A 50 7.74 11.36 8.37
N ALA A 51 8.12 11.77 9.59
CA ALA A 51 8.94 10.93 10.46
C ALA A 51 8.25 9.59 10.81
N ALA A 52 6.96 9.64 11.15
CA ALA A 52 6.18 8.44 11.44
C ALA A 52 6.06 7.52 10.20
N LEU A 53 5.94 8.10 9.00
CA LEU A 53 5.96 7.33 7.76
C LEU A 53 7.30 6.63 7.52
N HIS A 54 8.42 7.30 7.79
CA HIS A 54 9.74 6.69 7.62
C HIS A 54 9.91 5.42 8.47
N GLU A 55 9.41 5.43 9.70
CA GLU A 55 9.50 4.28 10.61
C GLU A 55 8.66 3.09 10.14
N GLN A 56 7.47 3.36 9.59
CA GLN A 56 6.52 2.31 9.25
C GLN A 56 6.48 1.94 7.77
N LYS A 57 7.14 2.68 6.86
CA LYS A 57 6.98 2.47 5.40
C LYS A 57 7.21 1.04 4.91
N LYS A 58 8.08 0.28 5.59
CA LYS A 58 8.35 -1.13 5.26
C LYS A 58 7.14 -2.05 5.49
N SER A 59 6.23 -1.68 6.41
CA SER A 59 5.02 -2.45 6.70
C SER A 59 4.04 -2.47 5.52
N PHE A 60 4.13 -1.49 4.62
CA PHE A 60 3.27 -1.37 3.45
C PHE A 60 3.78 -2.15 2.22
N LEU A 61 4.97 -2.74 2.29
CA LEU A 61 5.50 -3.59 1.21
C LEU A 61 4.63 -4.85 1.03
N GLY A 62 4.36 -5.19 -0.22
CA GLY A 62 3.55 -6.34 -0.60
C GLY A 62 2.04 -6.11 -0.49
N LEU A 63 1.59 -4.94 -0.02
CA LEU A 63 0.16 -4.59 -0.06
C LEU A 63 -0.32 -4.42 -1.50
N SER A 64 -1.54 -4.87 -1.76
CA SER A 64 -2.22 -4.60 -3.03
C SER A 64 -2.57 -3.13 -3.18
N GLU A 65 -2.79 -2.67 -4.41
CA GLU A 65 -3.27 -1.32 -4.69
C GLU A 65 -4.52 -0.93 -3.87
N MET A 66 -5.49 -1.84 -3.72
CA MET A 66 -6.69 -1.59 -2.92
C MET A 66 -6.38 -1.43 -1.42
N GLN A 67 -5.42 -2.19 -0.90
CA GLN A 67 -4.97 -2.05 0.48
C GLN A 67 -4.20 -0.75 0.67
N ILE A 68 -3.36 -0.33 -0.27
CA ILE A 68 -2.71 0.98 -0.22
C ILE A 68 -3.78 2.10 -0.21
N VAL A 69 -4.80 2.01 -1.06
CA VAL A 69 -5.90 2.98 -1.07
C VAL A 69 -6.71 2.95 0.23
N SER A 70 -6.90 1.78 0.86
CA SER A 70 -7.61 1.73 2.14
C SER A 70 -6.82 2.37 3.29
N VAL A 71 -5.49 2.26 3.27
CA VAL A 71 -4.58 2.89 4.23
C VAL A 71 -4.50 4.40 4.00
N PHE A 72 -4.08 4.82 2.80
CA PHE A 72 -3.69 6.21 2.50
C PHE A 72 -4.80 7.04 1.85
N GLY A 73 -5.87 6.43 1.38
CA GLY A 73 -6.85 7.07 0.51
C GLY A 73 -6.43 7.02 -0.97
N ALA A 74 -7.19 7.71 -1.83
CA ALA A 74 -6.82 7.87 -3.22
C ALA A 74 -5.44 8.55 -3.34
N PRO A 75 -4.59 8.18 -4.31
CA PRO A 75 -3.34 8.89 -4.56
C PRO A 75 -3.59 10.27 -5.14
N ASP A 76 -2.64 11.20 -4.97
CA ASP A 76 -2.71 12.51 -5.60
C ASP A 76 -2.41 12.41 -7.09
N ARG A 77 -1.44 11.56 -7.46
CA ARG A 77 -1.16 11.19 -8.85
C ARG A 77 -1.01 9.68 -9.01
N ASN A 78 -1.48 9.17 -10.13
CA ASN A 78 -1.32 7.78 -10.54
C ASN A 78 -0.69 7.72 -11.92
N GLU A 79 0.48 7.10 -12.03
CA GLU A 79 1.22 7.00 -13.29
C GLU A 79 1.42 5.55 -13.70
N LEU A 80 1.20 5.27 -14.99
CA LEU A 80 1.59 4.02 -15.63
C LEU A 80 2.88 4.27 -16.42
N TYR A 81 3.94 3.56 -16.04
CA TYR A 81 5.27 3.69 -16.62
C TYR A 81 5.67 2.46 -17.44
N LYS A 82 6.88 2.51 -18.01
CA LYS A 82 7.44 1.44 -18.84
C LYS A 82 7.39 0.07 -18.14
N ARG A 83 7.14 -0.98 -18.94
CA ARG A 83 7.06 -2.38 -18.48
C ARG A 83 5.95 -2.64 -17.46
N ASN A 84 4.79 -2.00 -17.64
CA ASN A 84 3.61 -2.17 -16.78
C ASN A 84 3.90 -1.86 -15.30
N GLN A 85 4.78 -0.89 -15.06
CA GLN A 85 5.00 -0.38 -13.72
C GLN A 85 3.93 0.66 -13.42
N LYS A 86 3.44 0.65 -12.20
CA LYS A 86 2.44 1.60 -11.73
C LYS A 86 2.97 2.30 -10.50
N PHE A 87 2.69 3.59 -10.40
CA PHE A 87 3.15 4.44 -9.32
C PHE A 87 1.99 5.22 -8.73
N TYR A 88 1.88 5.18 -7.41
CA TYR A 88 1.05 6.11 -6.65
C TYR A 88 1.93 7.14 -5.98
N TYR A 89 1.55 8.40 -6.13
CA TYR A 89 2.19 9.54 -5.50
C TYR A 89 1.21 10.16 -4.51
N TYR A 90 1.68 10.39 -3.29
CA TYR A 90 1.00 11.17 -2.27
C TYR A 90 1.91 12.33 -1.90
N ASP A 91 1.49 13.55 -2.19
CA ASP A 91 2.25 14.74 -1.82
C ASP A 91 2.33 14.81 -0.28
N LEU A 92 3.52 15.06 0.25
CA LEU A 92 3.80 15.24 1.69
C LEU A 92 3.99 16.71 2.04
N GLN A 93 4.31 17.54 1.04
CA GLN A 93 4.36 18.99 1.14
C GLN A 93 3.40 19.60 0.11
N PRO A 94 2.93 20.85 0.33
CA PRO A 94 1.99 21.50 -0.57
C PRO A 94 2.48 21.47 -2.02
N SER A 95 1.74 20.82 -2.90
CA SER A 95 2.07 20.75 -4.32
C SER A 95 1.57 21.98 -5.09
N THR A 96 1.79 22.00 -6.40
CA THR A 96 1.33 23.08 -7.30
C THR A 96 -0.19 23.22 -7.35
N ASP A 97 -0.94 22.22 -6.88
CA ASP A 97 -2.39 22.26 -6.79
C ASP A 97 -2.89 23.05 -5.55
N CYS A 98 -1.97 23.47 -4.67
CA CYS A 98 -2.27 24.26 -3.48
C CYS A 98 -1.99 25.77 -3.70
N PRO A 99 -2.71 26.67 -2.98
CA PRO A 99 -2.43 28.12 -3.05
C PRO A 99 -1.01 28.52 -2.63
N HIS A 100 -0.38 27.74 -1.75
CA HIS A 100 0.96 27.96 -1.22
C HIS A 100 1.87 26.79 -1.59
N ALA A 101 2.16 26.64 -2.89
CA ALA A 101 2.95 25.55 -3.42
C ALA A 101 4.43 25.60 -2.97
N THR A 102 4.99 24.43 -2.70
CA THR A 102 6.43 24.21 -2.57
C THR A 102 6.99 23.92 -3.97
N ALA A 103 8.15 24.49 -4.30
CA ALA A 103 8.73 24.38 -5.65
C ALA A 103 9.11 22.94 -6.03
N ASP A 104 9.55 22.14 -5.05
CA ASP A 104 9.90 20.73 -5.18
C ASP A 104 9.35 19.98 -3.95
N PRO A 105 8.04 19.67 -3.94
CA PRO A 105 7.38 19.12 -2.77
C PRO A 105 7.78 17.65 -2.59
N LEU A 106 8.16 17.29 -1.37
CA LEU A 106 8.37 15.91 -0.99
C LEU A 106 7.11 15.08 -1.23
N ALA A 107 7.25 13.86 -1.73
CA ALA A 107 6.16 12.92 -1.98
C ALA A 107 6.47 11.52 -1.46
N LEU A 108 5.45 10.81 -0.99
CA LEU A 108 5.48 9.37 -0.77
C LEU A 108 5.17 8.69 -2.11
N VAL A 109 6.14 7.94 -2.60
CA VAL A 109 6.06 7.24 -3.89
C VAL A 109 5.97 5.74 -3.63
N ILE A 110 4.90 5.13 -4.14
CA ILE A 110 4.64 3.70 -4.01
C ILE A 110 4.65 3.08 -5.40
N ARG A 111 5.66 2.25 -5.68
CA ARG A 111 5.80 1.54 -6.94
C ARG A 111 5.24 0.14 -6.81
N PHE A 112 4.38 -0.24 -7.73
CA PHE A 112 3.79 -1.57 -7.81
C PHE A 112 4.51 -2.45 -8.83
N ASN A 113 4.54 -3.75 -8.57
CA ASN A 113 4.96 -4.75 -9.55
C ASN A 113 3.79 -5.10 -10.51
N ALA A 114 4.06 -5.97 -11.48
CA ALA A 114 3.07 -6.39 -12.48
C ALA A 114 1.86 -7.15 -11.89
N MET A 115 1.91 -7.58 -10.63
CA MET A 115 0.80 -8.21 -9.90
C MET A 115 -0.02 -7.21 -9.08
N GLY A 116 0.30 -5.91 -9.15
CA GLY A 116 -0.38 -4.87 -8.37
C GLY A 116 0.00 -4.86 -6.88
N LEU A 117 1.18 -5.37 -6.53
CA LEU A 117 1.70 -5.38 -5.16
C LEU A 117 2.81 -4.32 -4.99
N ALA A 118 2.77 -3.57 -3.89
CA ALA A 118 3.77 -2.58 -3.53
C ALA A 118 5.15 -3.23 -3.43
N LYS A 119 6.05 -2.87 -4.35
CA LYS A 119 7.40 -3.41 -4.46
C LYS A 119 8.43 -2.50 -3.79
N GLU A 120 8.25 -1.20 -3.96
CA GLU A 120 9.17 -0.16 -3.45
C GLU A 120 8.36 1.00 -2.91
N ILE A 121 8.86 1.59 -1.83
CA ILE A 121 8.25 2.74 -1.14
C ILE A 121 9.35 3.72 -0.79
N SER A 122 9.34 4.87 -1.47
CA SER A 122 10.29 5.97 -1.27
C SER A 122 9.57 7.24 -0.82
N ILE A 123 10.36 8.11 -0.21
CA ILE A 123 9.96 9.46 0.15
C ILE A 123 11.01 10.34 -0.54
N GLU A 124 10.60 11.05 -1.58
CA GLU A 124 11.46 11.79 -2.52
C GLU A 124 10.81 13.07 -3.01
#